data_AF-A0A261Q1C8-F1
#
_entry.id   AF-A0A261Q1C8-F1
#
_cell.length_a   1.000
_cell.length_b   1.000
_cell.length_c   1.000
_cell.angle_alpha   90.00
_cell.angle_beta   90.00
_cell.angle_gamma   90.00
#
_symmetry.space_group_name_H-M   'P 1'
#
loop_
_entity.id
_entity.type
_entity.pdbx_description
1 polymer ?
#
loop_
_entity_poly.entity_id
_entity_poly.type
_entity_poly.pdbx_seq_one_letter_code
_entity_poly.pdbx_strand_id
1 'polypeptide(L)'
;MEVKQTMFDSKWCCQCKFHSGVLCKNEKSHSGWVVESRGTCPEWRIDPRYKPMQLLHLLRITRFDLHNEKVLQGQMEEAFQKAGIAYEREVTLAPGDIIDFMVGPTGIEVKIAGTPKAIYKQLERYAQHEKVGEIILVTNKALRLKEVNHKPIHIVNLGLAWL
;
A
#
# COMPACT_ATOMS: atom_id res chain seq x y z
N MET A 1 38.18 6.80 18.29
CA MET A 1 36.72 6.61 18.33
C MET A 1 36.34 6.15 16.94
N GLU A 2 36.12 4.84 16.80
CA GLU A 2 36.07 4.13 15.53
C GLU A 2 34.63 3.64 15.33
N VAL A 3 33.98 4.10 14.26
CA VAL A 3 32.63 3.67 13.88
C VAL A 3 32.78 2.33 13.15
N LYS A 4 32.43 1.23 13.83
CA LYS A 4 32.38 -0.09 13.19
C LYS A 4 31.03 -0.34 12.57
N GLN A 5 31.08 -0.53 11.25
CA GLN A 5 30.02 -1.02 10.40
C GLN A 5 29.79 -2.51 10.70
N THR A 6 28.55 -2.88 11.04
CA THR A 6 28.07 -4.27 11.00
C THR A 6 26.79 -4.27 10.18
N MET A 7 26.87 -4.62 8.89
CA MET A 7 26.43 -5.92 8.38
C MET A 7 25.09 -6.35 9.00
N PHE A 8 23.98 -5.95 8.39
CA PHE A 8 22.68 -6.57 8.60
C PHE A 8 22.43 -7.53 7.44
N ASP A 9 22.96 -8.74 7.60
CA ASP A 9 22.71 -9.86 6.71
C ASP A 9 21.59 -10.73 7.30
N SER A 10 20.56 -10.95 6.48
CA SER A 10 19.69 -12.13 6.39
C SER A 10 19.22 -12.86 7.67
N LYS A 11 17.94 -12.65 8.03
CA LYS A 11 16.94 -13.68 8.39
C LYS A 11 15.60 -13.00 8.72
N TRP A 12 14.84 -12.64 7.69
CA TRP A 12 13.49 -12.10 7.85
C TRP A 12 12.53 -13.24 8.17
N CYS A 13 12.06 -13.32 9.41
CA CYS A 13 10.98 -14.22 9.82
C CYS A 13 9.64 -13.65 9.31
N CYS A 14 9.30 -13.95 8.05
CA CYS A 14 8.00 -13.63 7.47
C CYS A 14 7.07 -14.84 7.64
N GLN A 15 6.38 -14.90 8.78
CA GLN A 15 5.28 -15.85 8.99
C GLN A 15 4.27 -15.30 10.02
N CYS A 16 3.66 -14.16 9.71
CA CYS A 16 2.48 -13.68 10.43
C CYS A 16 1.29 -13.68 9.47
N LYS A 17 0.53 -14.78 9.48
CA LYS A 17 -0.73 -14.88 8.71
C LYS A 17 -1.72 -13.84 9.23
N PHE A 18 -2.30 -13.08 8.31
CA PHE A 18 -3.47 -12.23 8.53
C PHE A 18 -4.67 -13.10 8.93
N HIS A 19 -4.86 -13.31 10.23
CA HIS A 19 -6.13 -13.66 10.86
C HIS A 19 -6.10 -13.02 12.24
N SER A 20 -7.03 -12.08 12.47
CA SER A 20 -7.44 -11.53 13.76
C SER A 20 -6.60 -11.95 14.98
N GLY A 21 -5.60 -11.14 15.33
CA GLY A 21 -4.79 -11.31 16.55
C GLY A 21 -3.52 -12.15 16.35
N VAL A 22 -2.36 -11.49 16.23
CA VAL A 22 -1.07 -12.17 16.14
C VAL A 22 -0.57 -12.51 17.55
N LEU A 23 -0.55 -13.81 17.85
CA LEU A 23 0.29 -14.42 18.89
C LEU A 23 1.65 -14.75 18.25
N CYS A 24 2.69 -13.99 18.60
CA CYS A 24 4.07 -14.36 18.29
C CYS A 24 4.44 -15.62 19.09
N LYS A 25 4.68 -16.74 18.41
CA LYS A 25 5.35 -17.91 19.02
C LYS A 25 6.84 -17.82 18.70
N ASN A 26 7.65 -17.62 19.73
CA ASN A 26 9.10 -17.72 19.64
C ASN A 26 9.52 -19.20 19.66
N GLU A 27 10.48 -19.54 18.81
CA GLU A 27 11.08 -20.88 18.70
C GLU A 27 11.92 -21.19 19.96
N LYS A 28 11.95 -22.47 20.37
CA LYS A 28 12.55 -22.93 21.63
C LYS A 28 14.09 -22.80 21.62
N SER A 29 14.66 -22.19 22.66
CA SER A 29 16.04 -22.48 23.08
C SER A 29 16.04 -23.41 24.31
N HIS A 30 17.14 -24.15 24.51
CA HIS A 30 17.26 -25.29 25.44
C HIS A 30 17.28 -24.94 26.94
N SER A 31 17.01 -23.71 27.37
CA SER A 31 17.25 -23.29 28.77
C SER A 31 16.29 -22.24 29.36
N GLY A 32 14.99 -22.38 29.10
CA GLY A 32 13.96 -21.62 29.84
C GLY A 32 13.68 -20.20 29.34
N TRP A 33 12.57 -19.64 29.83
CA TRP A 33 11.99 -18.37 29.38
C TRP A 33 12.79 -17.17 29.93
N VAL A 34 13.41 -16.39 29.04
CA VAL A 34 13.91 -15.04 29.36
C VAL A 34 13.13 -14.05 28.49
N VAL A 35 12.28 -13.24 29.12
CA VAL A 35 11.58 -12.14 28.46
C VAL A 35 12.45 -10.89 28.61
N GLU A 36 13.28 -10.62 27.62
CA GLU A 36 13.96 -9.33 27.50
C GLU A 36 13.58 -8.69 26.16
N SER A 37 12.40 -8.07 26.12
CA SER A 37 11.85 -7.44 24.93
C SER A 37 12.14 -5.94 24.92
N ARG A 38 13.26 -5.56 24.31
CA ARG A 38 13.44 -4.22 23.73
C ARG A 38 13.84 -4.35 22.26
N GLY A 39 12.89 -4.81 21.47
CA GLY A 39 12.93 -4.75 20.02
C GLY A 39 11.50 -4.58 19.52
N THR A 40 11.14 -3.37 19.11
CA THR A 40 9.86 -3.14 18.44
C THR A 40 9.95 -3.81 17.07
N CYS A 41 9.13 -4.84 16.84
CA CYS A 41 8.72 -5.16 15.46
C CYS A 41 8.26 -3.85 14.82
N PRO A 42 8.62 -3.55 13.55
CA PRO A 42 8.05 -2.41 12.85
C PRO A 42 6.54 -2.63 12.83
N GLU A 43 5.89 -1.91 13.72
CA GLU A 43 4.47 -1.98 13.94
C GLU A 43 3.87 -1.42 12.66
N TRP A 44 3.31 -2.30 11.81
CA TRP A 44 2.27 -1.90 10.89
C TRP A 44 1.06 -1.51 11.73
N ARG A 45 1.20 -0.40 12.48
CA ARG A 45 0.12 0.20 13.23
C ARG A 45 -0.73 0.85 12.16
N ILE A 46 -1.64 0.07 11.57
CA ILE A 46 -2.72 0.59 10.74
C ILE A 46 -3.26 1.80 11.51
N ASP A 47 -3.19 2.99 10.92
CA ASP A 47 -3.73 4.18 11.55
C ASP A 47 -5.15 3.82 12.00
N PRO A 48 -5.52 3.97 13.28
CA PRO A 48 -6.86 3.61 13.74
C PRO A 48 -7.97 4.39 13.02
N ARG A 49 -7.61 5.45 12.29
CA ARG A 49 -8.50 6.21 11.38
C ARG A 49 -8.61 5.62 9.98
N TYR A 50 -7.85 4.57 9.65
CA TYR A 50 -7.90 3.90 8.36
C TYR A 50 -9.25 3.25 8.14
N LYS A 51 -10.02 3.79 7.20
CA LYS A 51 -11.22 3.14 6.66
C LYS A 51 -11.13 3.17 5.14
N PRO A 52 -11.05 2.02 4.45
CA PRO A 52 -11.00 1.97 2.98
C PRO A 52 -12.12 2.78 2.32
N MET A 53 -13.31 2.79 2.94
CA MET A 53 -14.45 3.59 2.49
C MET A 53 -14.21 5.11 2.54
N GLN A 54 -13.49 5.62 3.54
CA GLN A 54 -13.19 7.06 3.63
C GLN A 54 -12.21 7.47 2.53
N LEU A 55 -11.21 6.63 2.25
CA LEU A 55 -10.27 6.84 1.16
C LEU A 55 -10.97 6.84 -0.20
N LEU A 56 -11.80 5.82 -0.47
CA LEU A 56 -12.62 5.76 -1.69
C LEU A 56 -13.57 6.95 -1.82
N HIS A 57 -14.20 7.36 -0.72
CA HIS A 57 -15.09 8.52 -0.72
C HIS A 57 -14.32 9.80 -1.08
N LEU A 58 -13.21 10.09 -0.39
CA LEU A 58 -12.36 11.25 -0.66
C LEU A 58 -11.96 11.31 -2.14
N LEU A 59 -11.44 10.21 -2.68
CA LEU A 59 -10.98 10.13 -4.06
C LEU A 59 -12.12 10.31 -5.08
N ARG A 60 -13.35 9.89 -4.74
CA ARG A 60 -14.52 10.01 -5.62
C ARG A 60 -15.12 11.41 -5.62
N ILE A 61 -15.08 12.13 -4.49
CA ILE A 61 -15.68 13.47 -4.37
C ILE A 61 -14.70 14.59 -4.74
N THR A 62 -13.40 14.30 -4.76
CA THR A 62 -12.38 15.29 -5.07
C THR A 62 -12.27 15.49 -6.58
N ARG A 63 -12.24 16.75 -7.02
CA ARG A 63 -11.94 17.09 -8.40
C ARG A 63 -10.44 17.19 -8.60
N PHE A 64 -9.93 16.38 -9.52
CA PHE A 64 -8.53 16.39 -9.88
C PHE A 64 -8.32 16.85 -11.32
N ASP A 65 -7.17 17.46 -11.55
CA ASP A 65 -6.63 17.76 -12.87
C ASP A 65 -6.08 16.48 -13.51
N LEU A 66 -6.60 16.16 -14.70
CA LEU A 66 -6.27 14.96 -15.46
C LEU A 66 -5.21 15.21 -16.53
N HIS A 67 -4.50 16.34 -16.48
CA HIS A 67 -3.50 16.71 -17.48
C HIS A 67 -2.35 15.70 -17.57
N ASN A 68 -1.79 15.28 -16.43
CA ASN A 68 -0.81 14.19 -16.37
C ASN A 68 -0.77 13.51 -14.99
N GLU A 69 -0.20 12.30 -14.95
CA GLU A 69 -0.17 11.45 -13.74
C GLU A 69 0.55 12.14 -12.57
N LYS A 70 1.62 12.89 -12.83
CA LYS A 70 2.40 13.57 -11.78
C LYS A 70 1.62 14.69 -11.10
N VAL A 71 0.88 15.50 -11.86
CA VAL A 71 0.00 16.55 -11.32
C VAL A 71 -1.12 15.92 -10.49
N LEU A 72 -1.75 14.87 -11.02
CA LEU A 72 -2.82 14.15 -10.33
C LEU A 72 -2.32 13.55 -9.00
N GLN A 73 -1.15 12.90 -8.99
CA GLN A 73 -0.53 12.41 -7.76
C GLN A 73 -0.22 13.54 -6.77
N GLY A 74 0.24 14.71 -7.24
CA GLY A 74 0.46 15.87 -6.37
C GLY A 74 -0.83 16.35 -5.68
N GLN A 75 -1.93 16.45 -6.43
CA GLN A 75 -3.22 16.85 -5.88
C GLN A 75 -3.82 15.80 -4.94
N MET A 76 -3.61 14.50 -5.21
CA MET A 76 -4.01 13.42 -4.30
C MET A 76 -3.27 13.52 -2.96
N GLU A 77 -1.97 13.81 -2.98
CA GLU A 77 -1.19 14.08 -1.77
C GLU A 77 -1.77 15.26 -0.98
N GLU A 78 -2.05 16.39 -1.63
CA GLU A 78 -2.69 17.52 -0.94
C GLU A 78 -4.05 17.15 -0.32
N ALA A 79 -4.85 16.34 -1.01
CA ALA A 79 -6.13 15.87 -0.51
C ALA A 79 -5.96 14.96 0.71
N PHE A 80 -4.98 14.06 0.71
CA PHE A 80 -4.67 13.21 1.85
C PHE A 80 -4.17 14.03 3.05
N GLN A 81 -3.30 15.02 2.83
CA GLN A 81 -2.83 15.93 3.86
C GLN A 81 -3.97 16.72 4.49
N LYS A 82 -4.85 17.32 3.67
CA LYS A 82 -6.03 18.06 4.14
C LYS A 82 -7.00 17.18 4.94
N ALA A 83 -7.13 15.91 4.55
CA ALA A 83 -7.96 14.93 5.25
C ALA A 83 -7.28 14.31 6.49
N GLY A 84 -5.99 14.61 6.74
CA GLY A 84 -5.23 14.03 7.85
C GLY A 84 -4.98 12.52 7.71
N ILE A 85 -4.96 12.01 6.48
CA ILE A 85 -4.71 10.60 6.15
C ILE A 85 -3.20 10.37 6.07
N ALA A 86 -2.69 9.38 6.79
CA ALA A 86 -1.30 8.96 6.69
C ALA A 86 -1.06 8.15 5.40
N TYR A 87 0.00 8.49 4.65
CA TYR A 87 0.36 7.81 3.40
C TYR A 87 1.89 7.76 3.21
N GLU A 88 2.35 6.82 2.40
CA GLU A 88 3.71 6.77 1.83
C GLU A 88 3.60 6.97 0.30
N ARG A 89 4.55 7.69 -0.31
CA ARG A 89 4.62 7.89 -1.77
C ARG A 89 5.66 6.99 -2.40
N GLU A 90 5.43 6.64 -3.67
CA GLU A 90 6.40 5.97 -4.56
C GLU A 90 7.08 4.79 -3.84
N VAL A 91 6.24 3.91 -3.29
CA VAL A 91 6.70 2.83 -2.43
C VAL A 91 7.27 1.71 -3.29
N THR A 92 8.56 1.46 -3.15
CA THR A 92 9.23 0.31 -3.74
C THR A 92 8.74 -0.98 -3.06
N LEU A 93 8.01 -1.82 -3.80
CA LEU A 93 7.58 -3.15 -3.38
C LEU A 93 8.67 -4.20 -3.66
N ALA A 94 9.33 -4.06 -4.81
CA ALA A 94 10.48 -4.84 -5.25
C ALA A 94 11.27 -4.03 -6.30
N PRO A 95 12.49 -4.47 -6.69
CA PRO A 95 13.22 -3.80 -7.77
C PRO A 95 12.38 -3.69 -9.05
N GLY A 96 12.05 -2.44 -9.45
CA GLY A 96 11.23 -2.16 -10.64
C GLY A 96 9.71 -2.18 -10.42
N ASP A 97 9.25 -2.45 -9.19
CA ASP A 97 7.84 -2.38 -8.79
C ASP A 97 7.67 -1.25 -7.77
N ILE A 98 7.23 -0.08 -8.24
CA ILE A 98 7.00 1.10 -7.43
C ILE A 98 5.52 1.47 -7.54
N ILE A 99 4.80 1.40 -6.42
CA ILE A 99 3.39 1.80 -6.37
C ILE A 99 3.28 3.27 -5.94
N ASP A 100 2.36 4.02 -6.54
CA ASP A 100 2.31 5.48 -6.37
C ASP A 100 2.05 5.89 -4.91
N PHE A 101 1.14 5.20 -4.22
CA PHE A 101 0.91 5.40 -2.79
C PHE A 101 0.64 4.11 -2.05
N MET A 102 0.99 4.12 -0.76
CA MET A 102 0.46 3.17 0.23
C MET A 102 -0.27 3.94 1.34
N VAL A 103 -1.48 3.49 1.67
CA VAL A 103 -2.27 3.97 2.82
C VAL A 103 -2.64 2.75 3.65
N GLY A 104 -1.87 2.49 4.71
CA GLY A 104 -1.95 1.21 5.41
C GLY A 104 -1.68 0.05 4.43
N PRO A 105 -2.57 -0.96 4.34
CA PRO A 105 -2.45 -2.06 3.36
C PRO A 105 -3.02 -1.72 1.97
N THR A 106 -3.64 -0.56 1.75
CA THR A 106 -4.14 -0.17 0.43
C THR A 106 -3.01 0.39 -0.42
N GLY A 107 -2.75 -0.26 -1.54
CA GLY A 107 -1.98 0.33 -2.64
C GLY A 107 -2.86 1.22 -3.50
N ILE A 108 -2.36 2.39 -3.90
CA ILE A 108 -3.05 3.26 -4.86
C ILE A 108 -2.17 3.41 -6.10
N GLU A 109 -2.73 3.12 -7.26
CA GLU A 109 -2.07 3.28 -8.56
C GLU A 109 -2.84 4.29 -9.40
N VAL A 110 -2.13 5.26 -9.98
CA VAL A 110 -2.68 6.33 -10.80
C VAL A 110 -2.33 6.09 -12.27
N LYS A 111 -3.35 6.02 -13.14
CA LYS A 111 -3.16 5.81 -14.58
C LYS A 111 -4.10 6.67 -15.42
N ILE A 112 -3.54 7.60 -16.19
CA ILE A 112 -4.27 8.44 -17.17
C ILE A 112 -4.10 7.88 -18.58
N ALA A 113 -2.94 7.29 -18.86
CA ALA A 113 -2.61 6.69 -20.15
C ALA A 113 -2.32 5.19 -20.01
N GLY A 114 -2.01 4.54 -21.14
CA GLY A 114 -1.72 3.11 -21.20
C GLY A 114 -2.92 2.25 -21.61
N THR A 115 -2.61 1.01 -21.99
CA THR A 115 -3.62 0.04 -22.42
C THR A 115 -4.20 -0.70 -21.21
N PRO A 116 -5.47 -1.13 -21.26
CA PRO A 116 -6.08 -1.99 -20.23
C PRO A 116 -5.21 -3.20 -19.84
N LYS A 117 -4.57 -3.83 -20.83
CA LYS A 117 -3.69 -4.98 -20.62
C LYS A 117 -2.40 -4.61 -19.85
N ALA A 118 -1.83 -3.44 -20.13
CA ALA A 118 -0.64 -2.96 -19.42
C ALA A 118 -0.98 -2.63 -17.96
N ILE A 119 -2.12 -1.96 -17.73
CA ILE A 119 -2.63 -1.64 -16.39
C ILE A 119 -2.90 -2.93 -15.61
N TYR A 120 -3.59 -3.90 -16.21
CA TYR A 120 -3.86 -5.18 -15.57
C TYR A 120 -2.57 -5.90 -15.14
N LYS A 121 -1.57 -5.99 -16.04
CA LYS A 121 -0.28 -6.62 -15.70
C LYS A 121 0.42 -5.93 -14.54
N GLN A 122 0.32 -4.61 -14.45
CA GLN A 122 0.89 -3.86 -13.34
C GLN A 122 0.18 -4.18 -12.02
N LEU A 123 -1.16 -4.17 -12.01
CA LEU A 123 -1.95 -4.55 -10.84
C LEU A 123 -1.69 -5.99 -10.41
N GLU A 124 -1.52 -6.91 -11.37
CA GLU A 124 -1.18 -8.31 -11.11
C GLU A 124 0.16 -8.46 -10.41
N ARG A 125 1.20 -7.74 -10.84
CA ARG A 125 2.49 -7.70 -10.12
C ARG A 125 2.32 -7.16 -8.71
N TYR A 126 1.63 -6.03 -8.55
CA TYR A 126 1.45 -5.42 -7.23
C TYR A 126 0.65 -6.31 -6.27
N ALA A 127 -0.34 -7.03 -6.80
CA ALA A 127 -1.14 -7.97 -6.03
C ALA A 127 -0.35 -9.21 -5.55
N GLN A 128 0.87 -9.47 -6.03
CA GLN A 128 1.71 -10.55 -5.50
C GLN A 128 2.38 -10.18 -4.17
N HIS A 129 2.52 -8.89 -3.85
CA HIS A 129 3.28 -8.43 -2.68
C HIS A 129 2.44 -8.44 -1.40
N GLU A 130 2.95 -9.06 -0.33
CA GLU A 130 2.24 -9.16 0.97
C GLU A 130 1.90 -7.79 1.59
N LYS A 131 2.73 -6.75 1.33
CA LYS A 131 2.49 -5.37 1.78
C LYS A 131 1.19 -4.77 1.21
N VAL A 132 0.72 -5.26 0.06
CA VAL A 132 -0.49 -4.80 -0.61
C VAL A 132 -1.64 -5.73 -0.25
N GLY A 133 -2.62 -5.28 0.53
CA GLY A 133 -3.83 -6.05 0.87
C GLY A 133 -4.99 -5.84 -0.11
N GLU A 134 -5.09 -4.63 -0.68
CA GLU A 134 -6.06 -4.25 -1.70
C GLU A 134 -5.46 -3.14 -2.58
N ILE A 135 -6.01 -2.92 -3.78
CA ILE A 135 -5.55 -1.87 -4.68
C ILE A 135 -6.70 -0.96 -5.09
N ILE A 136 -6.49 0.34 -5.01
CA ILE A 136 -7.34 1.36 -5.64
C ILE A 136 -6.65 1.80 -6.93
N LEU A 137 -7.28 1.51 -8.07
CA LEU A 137 -6.89 2.09 -9.35
C LEU A 137 -7.63 3.41 -9.55
N VAL A 138 -6.89 4.52 -9.59
CA VAL A 138 -7.40 5.84 -9.94
C VAL A 138 -7.10 6.09 -11.41
N THR A 139 -8.16 6.23 -12.23
CA THR A 139 -8.00 6.31 -13.68
C THR A 139 -9.13 7.08 -14.36
N ASN A 140 -8.95 7.51 -15.60
CA ASN A 140 -10.03 7.97 -16.48
C ASN A 140 -10.46 6.90 -17.50
N LYS A 141 -9.88 5.70 -17.44
CA LYS A 141 -10.21 4.59 -18.34
C LYS A 141 -11.42 3.82 -17.84
N ALA A 142 -12.28 3.42 -18.78
CA ALA A 142 -13.36 2.48 -18.51
C ALA A 142 -12.78 1.06 -18.33
N LEU A 143 -12.48 0.71 -17.08
CA LEU A 143 -12.08 -0.63 -16.67
C LEU A 143 -13.15 -1.24 -15.77
N ARG A 144 -13.34 -2.57 -15.88
CA ARG A 144 -14.21 -3.34 -14.99
C ARG A 144 -13.43 -4.51 -14.45
N LEU A 145 -12.82 -4.31 -13.28
CA LEU A 145 -12.01 -5.28 -12.56
C LEU A 145 -12.37 -5.18 -11.08
N LYS A 146 -12.57 -6.32 -10.43
CA LYS A 146 -12.98 -6.39 -9.02
C LYS A 146 -11.94 -7.05 -8.11
N GLU A 147 -11.10 -7.91 -8.68
CA GLU A 147 -10.12 -8.70 -7.94
C GLU A 147 -8.97 -9.08 -8.86
N VAL A 148 -7.75 -9.15 -8.31
CA VAL A 148 -6.58 -9.77 -8.93
C VAL A 148 -5.81 -10.51 -7.83
N ASN A 149 -5.41 -11.76 -8.06
CA ASN A 149 -4.70 -12.60 -7.08
C ASN A 149 -5.36 -12.61 -5.68
N HIS A 150 -6.69 -12.73 -5.63
CA HIS A 150 -7.47 -12.72 -4.39
C HIS A 150 -7.46 -11.42 -3.59
N LYS A 151 -6.95 -10.34 -4.18
CA LYS A 151 -6.94 -9.01 -3.58
C LYS A 151 -8.00 -8.12 -4.23
N PRO A 152 -8.83 -7.45 -3.43
CA PRO A 152 -9.82 -6.51 -3.94
C PRO A 152 -9.19 -5.42 -4.78
N ILE A 153 -9.82 -5.12 -5.92
CA ILE A 153 -9.49 -3.98 -6.76
C ILE A 153 -10.70 -3.04 -6.76
N HIS A 154 -10.47 -1.80 -6.35
CA HIS A 154 -11.45 -0.73 -6.44
C HIS A 154 -11.06 0.22 -7.56
N ILE A 155 -12.02 0.59 -8.40
CA ILE A 155 -11.78 1.56 -9.47
C ILE A 155 -12.42 2.89 -9.09
N VAL A 156 -11.61 3.94 -9.08
CA VAL A 156 -12.06 5.33 -9.02
C VAL A 156 -11.91 5.91 -10.42
N ASN A 157 -13.04 6.02 -11.13
CA ASN A 157 -13.07 6.63 -12.45
C ASN A 157 -13.23 8.15 -12.34
N LEU A 158 -12.16 8.89 -12.58
CA LEU A 158 -12.12 10.35 -12.51
C LEU A 158 -12.91 11.04 -13.63
N GLY A 159 -13.20 10.34 -14.73
CA GLY A 159 -14.04 10.87 -15.81
C GLY A 159 -15.51 11.05 -15.40
N LEU A 160 -15.96 10.38 -14.32
CA LEU A 160 -17.31 10.52 -13.79
C LEU A 160 -17.49 11.70 -12.84
N ALA A 161 -16.40 12.28 -12.31
CA ALA A 161 -16.46 13.41 -11.38
C ALA A 161 -16.79 14.77 -12.05
N TRP A 162 -16.95 14.75 -13.38
CA TRP A 162 -17.23 15.90 -14.24
C TRP A 162 -18.59 15.82 -14.96
N LEU A 163 -19.35 14.74 -14.75
CA LEU A 163 -20.71 14.52 -15.27
C LEU A 163 -21.75 14.90 -14.22
#